data_AF-A0A5J4L2R9-F1
#
_entry.id   AF-A0A5J4L2R9-F1
#
_cell.length_a   1.000
_cell.length_b   1.000
_cell.length_c   1.000
_cell.angle_alpha   90.00
_cell.angle_beta   90.00
_cell.angle_gamma   90.00
#
_symmetry.space_group_name_H-M   'P 1'
#
loop_
_entity.id
_entity.type
_entity.pdbx_description
1 polymer ?
#
loop_
_entity_poly.entity_id
_entity_poly.type
_entity_poly.pdbx_seq_one_letter_code
_entity_poly.pdbx_strand_id
1 'polypeptide(L)'
;MSRLDVKEAETGDRILRGTVLIAPGNKHMEIRRNGAMYYVDIVDGPMVNFVRPSVDVMFRSVAKYAGKNAVGIILTGMGEDGARGLLEMKKAGAYTIAQDEASSVVFGMPKRAVELGGVDRVASLKEIISLLSTL
;
A
#
# COMPACT_ATOMS: atom_id res chain seq x y z
N MET A 1 20.58 9.15 3.85
CA MET A 1 19.56 10.00 3.21
C MET A 1 19.08 9.28 1.95
N SER A 2 17.77 9.28 1.68
CA SER A 2 17.21 8.67 0.47
C SER A 2 17.56 9.50 -0.77
N ARG A 3 17.65 8.85 -1.94
CA ARG A 3 17.75 9.54 -3.25
C ARG A 3 16.37 9.88 -3.83
N LEU A 4 15.30 9.37 -3.21
CA LEU A 4 13.92 9.64 -3.61
C LEU A 4 13.45 10.94 -2.98
N ASP A 5 12.61 11.67 -3.71
CA ASP A 5 11.91 12.82 -3.18
C ASP A 5 10.75 12.33 -2.29
N VAL A 6 10.84 12.62 -1.00
CA VAL A 6 9.89 12.14 0.01
C VAL A 6 9.13 13.33 0.58
N LYS A 7 7.81 13.32 0.48
CA LYS A 7 6.97 14.34 1.10
C LYS A 7 5.64 13.78 1.61
N GLU A 8 4.99 14.54 2.49
CA GLU A 8 3.58 14.32 2.81
C GLU A 8 2.72 14.65 1.58
N ALA A 9 1.68 13.84 1.37
CA ALA A 9 0.88 13.88 0.16
C ALA A 9 -0.25 14.91 0.26
N GLU A 10 -0.48 15.63 -0.84
CA GLU A 10 -1.54 16.62 -1.00
C GLU A 10 -2.45 16.24 -2.16
N THR A 11 -3.73 16.66 -2.10
CA THR A 11 -4.66 16.44 -3.22
C THR A 11 -4.13 17.09 -4.49
N GLY A 12 -4.08 16.31 -5.58
CA GLY A 12 -3.56 16.75 -6.87
C GLY A 12 -2.09 16.42 -7.09
N ASP A 13 -1.37 15.92 -6.08
CA ASP A 13 -0.01 15.44 -6.26
C ASP A 13 0.06 14.35 -7.32
N ARG A 14 0.96 14.51 -8.28
CA ARG A 14 1.19 13.53 -9.33
C ARG A 14 2.04 12.39 -8.78
N ILE A 15 1.65 11.15 -9.07
CA ILE A 15 2.44 9.97 -8.72
C ILE A 15 3.49 9.77 -9.82
N LEU A 16 4.69 10.29 -9.56
CA LEU A 16 5.81 10.27 -10.51
C LEU A 16 6.91 9.29 -10.05
N ARG A 17 7.74 8.85 -11.00
CA ARG A 17 8.93 8.05 -10.69
C ARG A 17 9.89 8.86 -9.84
N GLY A 18 10.48 8.22 -8.83
CA GLY A 18 11.43 8.87 -7.94
C GLY A 18 10.80 9.58 -6.74
N THR A 19 9.48 9.51 -6.60
CA THR A 19 8.73 10.17 -5.52
C THR A 19 8.16 9.15 -4.53
N VAL A 20 8.16 9.49 -3.25
CA VAL A 20 7.46 8.78 -2.17
C VAL A 20 6.48 9.75 -1.52
N LEU A 21 5.20 9.39 -1.54
CA LEU A 21 4.12 10.19 -0.98
C LEU A 21 3.59 9.52 0.28
N ILE A 22 3.63 10.24 1.39
CA ILE A 22 3.21 9.74 2.70
C ILE A 22 1.80 10.27 2.99
N ALA A 23 0.87 9.39 3.35
CA ALA A 23 -0.49 9.80 3.70
C ALA A 23 -0.49 10.76 4.90
N PRO A 24 -1.18 11.91 4.81
CA PRO A 24 -1.30 12.82 5.94
C PRO A 24 -2.09 12.22 7.09
N GLY A 25 -1.71 12.57 8.31
CA GLY A 25 -2.42 12.13 9.53
C GLY A 25 -3.89 12.58 9.55
N ASN A 26 -4.76 11.78 10.17
CA ASN A 26 -6.20 12.06 10.31
C ASN A 26 -6.99 12.23 9.01
N LYS A 27 -6.43 11.87 7.85
CA LYS A 27 -7.15 11.83 6.56
C LYS A 27 -6.88 10.52 5.84
N HIS A 28 -7.77 10.13 4.92
CA HIS A 28 -7.48 9.01 4.04
C HIS A 28 -6.76 9.50 2.79
N MET A 29 -5.86 8.66 2.28
CA MET A 29 -5.17 8.88 1.02
C MET A 29 -5.67 7.84 0.02
N GLU A 30 -6.17 8.31 -1.11
CA GLU A 30 -6.52 7.49 -2.26
C GLU A 30 -5.68 7.89 -3.46
N ILE A 31 -5.51 6.98 -4.41
CA ILE A 31 -5.07 7.34 -5.75
C ILE A 31 -6.29 7.51 -6.66
N ARG A 32 -6.15 8.34 -7.68
CA ARG A 32 -7.09 8.45 -8.80
C ARG A 32 -6.33 8.44 -10.12
N ARG A 33 -7.07 8.23 -11.20
CA ARG A 33 -6.54 8.22 -12.56
C ARG A 33 -7.30 9.21 -13.44
N ASN A 34 -6.56 10.10 -14.11
CA ASN A 34 -7.08 10.99 -15.13
C ASN A 34 -6.25 10.78 -16.41
N GLY A 35 -6.85 10.13 -17.39
CA GLY A 35 -6.17 9.69 -18.60
C GLY A 35 -5.00 8.73 -18.30
N ALA A 36 -3.79 9.13 -18.68
CA ALA A 36 -2.57 8.36 -18.45
C ALA A 36 -1.89 8.63 -17.10
N MET A 37 -2.40 9.60 -16.32
CA MET A 37 -1.73 10.05 -15.10
C MET A 37 -2.46 9.58 -13.84
N TYR A 38 -1.67 9.21 -12.84
CA TYR A 38 -2.14 8.97 -11.47
C TYR A 38 -1.90 10.20 -10.61
N TYR A 39 -2.84 10.47 -9.72
CA TYR A 39 -2.73 11.56 -8.75
C TYR A 39 -3.29 11.12 -7.40
N VAL A 40 -2.83 11.78 -6.34
CA VAL A 40 -3.35 11.60 -4.98
C VAL A 40 -4.63 12.40 -4.80
N ASP A 41 -5.57 11.82 -4.07
CA ASP A 41 -6.72 12.50 -3.53
C ASP A 41 -6.77 12.26 -2.00
N ILE A 42 -6.71 13.34 -1.23
CA ILE A 42 -6.82 13.31 0.21
C ILE A 42 -8.27 13.57 0.60
N VAL A 43 -8.88 12.59 1.24
CA VAL A 43 -10.31 12.60 1.56
C VAL A 43 -10.55 12.59 3.06
N ASP A 44 -11.50 13.42 3.50
CA ASP A 44 -12.02 13.40 4.87
C ASP A 44 -13.19 12.41 4.94
N GLY A 45 -12.85 11.15 5.17
CA GLY A 45 -13.82 10.05 5.30
C GLY A 45 -13.95 9.57 6.76
N PRO A 46 -14.99 8.77 7.06
CA PRO A 46 -15.10 8.11 8.36
C PRO A 46 -13.94 7.15 8.56
N MET A 47 -13.57 6.89 9.82
CA MET A 47 -12.54 5.90 10.15
C MET A 47 -12.88 4.52 9.56
N VAL A 48 -11.86 3.85 9.03
CA VAL A 48 -11.95 2.48 8.53
C VAL A 48 -11.08 1.62 9.43
N ASN A 49 -11.61 0.50 9.95
CA ASN A 49 -10.93 -0.32 10.95
C ASN A 49 -10.46 0.48 12.18
N PHE A 50 -11.21 1.52 12.57
CA PHE A 50 -10.87 2.46 13.65
C PHE A 50 -9.59 3.27 13.44
N VAL A 51 -9.06 3.32 12.21
CA VAL A 51 -7.85 4.09 11.86
C VAL A 51 -8.12 5.08 10.74
N ARG A 52 -7.33 6.17 10.75
CA ARG A 52 -7.30 7.19 9.71
C ARG A 52 -5.93 7.90 9.73
N PRO A 53 -5.05 7.71 8.73
CA PRO A 53 -5.26 7.00 7.46
C PRO A 53 -5.48 5.49 7.61
N SER A 54 -6.14 4.90 6.60
CA SER A 54 -6.35 3.44 6.48
C SER A 54 -5.67 2.94 5.21
N VAL A 55 -4.91 1.87 5.37
CA VAL A 55 -4.23 1.15 4.30
C VAL A 55 -5.24 0.45 3.38
N ASP A 56 -6.36 -0.05 3.91
CA ASP A 56 -7.43 -0.65 3.10
C ASP A 56 -8.00 0.36 2.09
N VAL A 57 -8.21 1.63 2.51
CA VAL A 57 -8.71 2.69 1.64
C VAL A 57 -7.73 2.96 0.50
N MET A 58 -6.43 3.08 0.83
CA MET A 58 -5.38 3.27 -0.16
C MET A 58 -5.32 2.09 -1.14
N PHE A 59 -5.19 0.85 -0.65
CA PHE A 59 -5.08 -0.34 -1.49
C PHE A 59 -6.31 -0.57 -2.37
N ARG A 60 -7.52 -0.32 -1.88
CA ARG A 60 -8.74 -0.39 -2.69
C ARG A 60 -8.69 0.58 -3.87
N SER A 61 -8.26 1.83 -3.63
CA SER A 61 -8.11 2.81 -4.72
C SER A 61 -7.03 2.38 -5.71
N VAL A 62 -5.92 1.80 -5.24
CA VAL A 62 -4.85 1.26 -6.10
C VAL A 62 -5.37 0.09 -6.94
N ALA A 63 -6.09 -0.85 -6.34
CA ALA A 63 -6.71 -1.97 -7.05
C ALA A 63 -7.64 -1.47 -8.17
N LYS A 64 -8.44 -0.44 -7.88
CA LYS A 64 -9.40 0.15 -8.83
C LYS A 64 -8.73 0.87 -10.00
N TYR A 65 -7.72 1.70 -9.74
CA TYR A 65 -7.16 2.60 -10.76
C TYR A 65 -5.87 2.08 -11.42
N ALA A 66 -5.04 1.35 -10.68
CA ALA A 66 -3.77 0.80 -11.17
C ALA A 66 -3.87 -0.68 -11.55
N GLY A 67 -4.64 -1.48 -10.80
CA GLY A 67 -4.78 -2.92 -11.02
C GLY A 67 -3.42 -3.61 -11.16
N LYS A 68 -3.24 -4.40 -12.23
CA LYS A 68 -1.99 -5.11 -12.54
C LYS A 68 -0.73 -4.25 -12.70
N ASN A 69 -0.86 -2.92 -12.83
CA ASN A 69 0.28 -2.01 -12.94
C ASN A 69 0.85 -1.59 -11.57
N ALA A 70 0.37 -2.19 -10.47
CA ALA A 70 0.83 -1.91 -9.13
C ALA A 70 1.45 -3.15 -8.47
N VAL A 71 2.29 -2.87 -7.47
CA VAL A 71 2.78 -3.86 -6.50
C VAL A 71 2.25 -3.44 -5.13
N GLY A 72 1.56 -4.35 -4.45
CA GLY A 72 1.06 -4.13 -3.09
C GLY A 72 2.02 -4.75 -2.08
N ILE A 73 2.43 -3.98 -1.06
CA ILE A 73 3.35 -4.47 -0.03
C ILE A 73 2.76 -4.15 1.34
N ILE A 74 2.57 -5.17 2.17
CA ILE A 74 2.16 -5.01 3.56
C ILE A 74 3.32 -5.37 4.49
N LEU A 75 3.66 -4.44 5.37
CA LEU A 75 4.79 -4.56 6.31
C LEU A 75 4.28 -4.81 7.74
N THR A 76 5.21 -5.01 8.66
CA THR A 76 4.99 -5.15 10.10
C THR A 76 3.99 -4.12 10.63
N GLY A 77 3.10 -4.56 11.52
CA GLY A 77 2.08 -3.71 12.10
C GLY A 77 1.01 -4.51 12.85
N MET A 78 0.30 -3.83 13.74
CA MET A 78 -0.79 -4.43 14.51
C MET A 78 -2.13 -4.33 13.77
N GLY A 79 -3.02 -5.29 14.01
CA GLY A 79 -4.38 -5.27 13.47
C GLY A 79 -4.48 -5.90 12.08
N GLU A 80 -5.54 -5.53 11.36
CA GLU A 80 -5.88 -6.10 10.04
C GLU A 80 -6.00 -5.07 8.91
N ASP A 81 -5.69 -3.80 9.18
CA ASP A 81 -5.79 -2.74 8.18
C ASP A 81 -4.83 -3.01 7.01
N GLY A 82 -5.37 -2.97 5.79
CA GLY A 82 -4.66 -3.30 4.55
C GLY A 82 -4.80 -4.75 4.11
N ALA A 83 -5.25 -5.68 4.96
CA ALA A 83 -5.36 -7.09 4.58
C ALA A 83 -6.43 -7.33 3.51
N ARG A 84 -7.60 -6.67 3.63
CA ARG A 84 -8.68 -6.77 2.65
C ARG A 84 -8.32 -6.02 1.37
N GLY A 85 -7.77 -4.82 1.50
CA GLY A 85 -7.30 -4.02 0.37
C GLY A 85 -6.21 -4.73 -0.44
N LEU A 86 -5.29 -5.45 0.20
CA LEU A 86 -4.25 -6.21 -0.49
C LEU A 86 -4.85 -7.38 -1.28
N LEU A 87 -5.84 -8.08 -0.72
CA LEU A 87 -6.60 -9.09 -1.45
C LEU A 87 -7.34 -8.50 -2.66
N GLU A 88 -7.92 -7.31 -2.52
CA GLU A 88 -8.55 -6.58 -3.64
C GLU A 88 -7.51 -6.24 -4.73
N MET A 89 -6.31 -5.80 -4.35
CA MET A 89 -5.19 -5.57 -5.28
C MET A 89 -4.79 -6.84 -6.03
N LYS A 90 -4.60 -7.96 -5.32
CA LYS A 90 -4.28 -9.26 -5.92
C LYS A 90 -5.34 -9.71 -6.92
N LYS A 91 -6.63 -9.58 -6.56
CA LYS A 91 -7.76 -9.90 -7.46
C LYS A 91 -7.78 -9.00 -8.71
N ALA A 92 -7.30 -7.76 -8.60
CA ALA A 92 -7.14 -6.84 -9.72
C ALA A 92 -5.86 -7.10 -10.56
N GLY A 93 -5.09 -8.14 -10.22
CA GLY A 93 -3.90 -8.58 -10.93
C GLY A 93 -2.59 -7.93 -10.48
N ALA A 94 -2.59 -7.15 -9.39
CA ALA A 94 -1.37 -6.61 -8.81
C ALA A 94 -0.53 -7.73 -8.18
N TYR A 95 0.79 -7.61 -8.23
CA TYR A 95 1.67 -8.50 -7.48
C TYR A 95 1.72 -8.07 -6.02
N THR A 96 1.52 -9.01 -5.09
CA THR A 96 1.33 -8.69 -3.67
C THR A 96 2.34 -9.38 -2.76
N ILE A 97 2.93 -8.63 -1.84
CA ILE A 97 4.02 -9.08 -0.97
C ILE A 97 3.66 -8.79 0.49
N ALA A 98 3.94 -9.74 1.38
CA ALA A 98 3.85 -9.54 2.82
C ALA A 98 5.23 -9.74 3.46
N GLN A 99 5.56 -8.90 4.44
CA GLN A 99 6.74 -9.09 5.28
C GLN A 99 6.63 -10.38 6.08
N ASP A 100 7.70 -11.15 6.17
CA ASP A 100 7.76 -12.38 6.98
C ASP A 100 7.70 -12.11 8.50
N GLU A 101 7.41 -13.15 9.27
CA GLU A 101 7.34 -13.07 10.73
C GLU A 101 8.73 -12.78 11.34
N ALA A 102 9.78 -13.41 10.81
CA ALA A 102 11.13 -13.33 11.37
C ALA A 102 11.73 -11.92 11.31
N SER A 103 11.36 -11.10 10.32
CA SER A 103 11.80 -9.71 10.23
C SER A 103 10.77 -8.69 10.75
N SER A 104 9.58 -9.15 11.14
CA SER A 104 8.52 -8.27 11.67
C SER A 104 8.71 -8.01 13.16
N VAL A 105 8.46 -6.77 13.59
CA VAL A 105 8.35 -6.45 15.02
C VAL A 105 6.99 -6.92 15.56
N VAL A 106 5.93 -6.72 14.77
CA VAL A 106 4.58 -7.20 15.05
C VAL A 106 4.03 -7.83 13.77
N PHE A 107 3.86 -9.14 13.79
CA PHE A 107 3.33 -9.92 12.67
C PHE A 107 1.79 -10.00 12.71
N GLY A 108 1.13 -8.85 12.76
CA GLY A 108 -0.35 -8.74 12.76
C GLY A 108 -0.91 -8.54 11.35
N MET A 109 -0.66 -7.35 10.79
CA MET A 109 -1.14 -6.98 9.45
C MET A 109 -0.67 -7.96 8.36
N PRO A 110 0.63 -8.36 8.29
CA PRO A 110 1.08 -9.32 7.28
C PRO A 110 0.43 -10.69 7.44
N LYS A 111 0.31 -11.18 8.68
CA LYS A 111 -0.35 -12.46 9.00
C LYS A 111 -1.78 -12.48 8.48
N ARG A 112 -2.53 -11.41 8.74
CA ARG A 112 -3.92 -11.31 8.28
C ARG A 112 -4.03 -11.32 6.76
N ALA A 113 -3.15 -10.60 6.08
CA ALA A 113 -3.13 -10.58 4.61
C ALA A 113 -2.86 -11.97 4.01
N VAL A 114 -1.94 -12.74 4.62
CA VAL A 114 -1.66 -14.14 4.24
C VAL A 114 -2.88 -15.03 4.47
N GLU A 115 -3.51 -14.95 5.65
CA GLU A 115 -4.72 -15.74 6.00
C GLU A 115 -5.89 -15.47 5.04
N LEU A 116 -6.04 -14.23 4.55
CA LEU A 116 -7.06 -13.87 3.57
C LEU A 116 -6.72 -14.29 2.14
N GLY A 117 -5.55 -14.90 1.90
CA GLY A 117 -5.10 -15.32 0.57
C GLY A 117 -4.65 -14.16 -0.33
N GLY A 118 -4.47 -12.95 0.24
CA GLY A 118 -4.17 -11.71 -0.46
C GLY A 118 -2.70 -11.49 -0.79
N VAL A 119 -1.85 -12.50 -0.62
CA VAL A 119 -0.39 -12.41 -0.76
C VAL A 119 0.09 -13.40 -1.82
N ASP A 120 0.96 -12.96 -2.73
CA ASP A 120 1.65 -13.82 -3.70
C ASP A 120 3.00 -14.29 -3.17
N ARG A 121 3.68 -13.45 -2.39
CA ARG A 121 4.98 -13.78 -1.80
C ARG A 121 5.12 -13.28 -0.37
N VAL A 122 5.55 -14.15 0.52
CA VAL A 122 6.06 -13.78 1.83
C VAL A 122 7.58 -13.64 1.73
N ALA A 123 8.14 -12.54 2.22
CA ALA A 123 9.57 -12.25 2.11
C ALA A 123 10.07 -11.44 3.31
N SER A 124 11.33 -11.64 3.69
CA SER A 124 11.98 -10.81 4.71
C SER A 124 12.10 -9.36 4.24
N LEU A 125 12.22 -8.42 5.19
CA LEU A 125 12.39 -7.00 4.88
C LEU A 125 13.54 -6.73 3.89
N LYS A 126 14.64 -7.49 4.00
CA LYS A 126 15.80 -7.36 3.09
C LYS A 126 15.49 -7.88 1.69
N GLU A 127 14.76 -8.98 1.58
CA GLU A 127 14.36 -9.54 0.29
C GLU A 127 13.35 -8.65 -0.43
N ILE A 128 12.44 -8.00 0.29
CA ILE A 128 11.48 -7.04 -0.29
C ILE A 128 12.21 -5.93 -1.06
N ILE A 129 13.31 -5.41 -0.50
CA ILE A 129 14.15 -4.40 -1.17
C ILE A 129 14.73 -4.96 -2.47
N SER A 130 15.28 -6.18 -2.44
CA SER A 130 15.82 -6.83 -3.64
C SER A 130 14.74 -7.05 -4.69
N LEU A 131 13.52 -7.42 -4.29
CA LEU A 131 12.42 -7.65 -5.23
C LEU A 131 12.01 -6.37 -5.96
N LEU A 132 11.93 -5.24 -5.25
CA LEU A 132 11.57 -3.95 -5.84
C LEU A 132 12.55 -3.47 -6.93
N SER A 133 13.80 -3.93 -6.90
CA SER A 133 14.77 -3.62 -7.98
C SER A 133 14.56 -4.43 -9.26
N THR A 134 13.70 -5.46 -9.24
CA THR A 134 13.53 -6.44 -10.32
C THR A 134 12.12 -6.49 -10.91
N LEU A 135 11.16 -5.82 -10.28
CA LEU A 135 9.75 -5.72 -10.71
C LEU A 135 9.53 -4.47 -11.57
#